data_AF-A0A392R869-F1
#
_entry.id   AF-A0A392R869-F1
#
_cell.length_a   1.000
_cell.length_b   1.000
_cell.length_c   1.000
_cell.angle_alpha   90.00
_cell.angle_beta   90.00
_cell.angle_gamma   90.00
#
_symmetry.space_group_name_H-M   'P 1'
#
loop_
_entity.id
_entity.type
_entity.pdbx_description
1 polymer ?
#
loop_
_entity_poly.entity_id
_entity_poly.type
_entity_poly.pdbx_seq_one_letter_code
_entity_poly.pdbx_strand_id
1 'polypeptide(L)'
;SIRPPAKKAMSAKKIAPEVEDFPCDNVSFHLASYAQRWGIICKRRFSLERELGKDILECEDIVSLIKAAGLIKTVWGLDSCYEKLVREFIVNIPVGCDNPLSKEFQKVFVRGKCVEFSPSIINKALENPDEPHPDIEVSDHVVCKTITAN
;
A
#
# COMPACT_ATOMS: atom_id res chain seq x y z
N SER A 1 67.17 6.36 22.86
CA SER A 1 65.75 6.66 23.12
C SER A 1 65.00 6.55 21.82
N ILE A 2 64.25 5.46 21.63
CA ILE A 2 63.64 5.07 20.34
C ILE A 2 62.16 5.46 20.37
N ARG A 3 61.73 6.33 19.45
CA ARG A 3 60.30 6.68 19.26
C ARG A 3 59.55 5.49 18.64
N PRO A 4 58.33 5.15 19.10
CA PRO A 4 57.52 4.16 18.41
C PRO A 4 56.88 4.78 17.16
N PRO A 5 56.71 4.02 16.06
CA PRO A 5 55.99 4.49 14.89
C PRO A 5 54.47 4.46 15.16
N ALA A 6 53.80 5.55 14.79
CA ALA A 6 52.36 5.73 14.89
C ALA A 6 51.62 4.68 14.04
N LYS A 7 50.64 4.00 14.65
CA LYS A 7 49.75 3.07 13.95
C LYS A 7 48.89 3.85 12.96
N LYS A 8 49.01 3.56 11.66
CA LYS A 8 48.10 4.05 10.63
C LYS A 8 46.70 3.47 10.91
N ALA A 9 45.73 4.33 11.17
CA ALA A 9 44.33 3.94 11.26
C ALA A 9 43.86 3.48 9.87
N MET A 10 43.51 2.20 9.75
CA MET A 10 42.80 1.69 8.57
C MET A 10 41.39 2.26 8.60
N SER A 11 41.07 3.12 7.63
CA SER A 11 39.72 3.60 7.41
C SER A 11 38.84 2.40 7.02
N ALA A 12 37.97 1.98 7.93
CA ALA A 12 36.97 0.97 7.65
C ALA A 12 36.00 1.53 6.60
N LYS A 13 36.07 1.00 5.37
CA LYS A 13 35.03 1.23 4.37
C LYS A 13 33.73 0.70 4.94
N LYS A 14 32.80 1.60 5.23
CA LYS A 14 31.43 1.29 5.63
C LYS A 14 30.78 0.59 4.43
N ILE A 15 30.66 -0.74 4.50
CA ILE A 15 29.94 -1.53 3.50
C ILE A 15 28.50 -1.03 3.54
N ALA A 16 28.04 -0.42 2.46
CA ALA A 16 26.63 -0.08 2.31
C ALA A 16 25.85 -1.40 2.39
N PRO A 17 24.76 -1.49 3.18
CA PRO A 17 23.95 -2.69 3.19
C PRO A 17 23.52 -3.00 1.76
N GLU A 18 23.85 -4.20 1.31
CA GLU A 18 23.48 -4.74 0.00
C GLU A 18 21.95 -4.64 -0.10
N VAL A 19 21.49 -3.70 -0.94
CA VAL A 19 20.07 -3.52 -1.21
C VAL A 19 19.69 -4.70 -2.09
N GLU A 20 19.07 -5.70 -1.48
CA GLU A 20 18.41 -6.77 -2.20
C GLU A 20 17.46 -6.13 -3.22
N ASP A 21 17.67 -6.44 -4.50
CA ASP A 21 16.91 -5.84 -5.59
C ASP A 21 15.52 -6.49 -5.65
N PHE A 22 14.47 -5.67 -5.60
CA PHE A 22 13.10 -6.15 -5.63
C PHE A 22 12.47 -5.76 -6.96
N PRO A 23 11.81 -6.70 -7.67
CA PRO A 23 11.10 -6.36 -8.90
C PRO A 23 10.06 -5.28 -8.59
N CYS A 24 10.27 -4.10 -9.17
CA CYS A 24 9.38 -2.94 -9.10
C CYS A 24 8.45 -2.88 -10.31
N ASP A 25 8.40 -3.94 -11.13
CA ASP A 25 7.62 -3.96 -12.36
C ASP A 25 6.16 -3.63 -12.05
N ASN A 26 5.65 -2.60 -12.72
CA ASN A 26 4.29 -2.07 -12.59
C ASN A 26 3.96 -1.45 -11.21
N VAL A 27 4.96 -1.05 -10.42
CA VAL A 27 4.76 -0.27 -9.18
C VAL A 27 4.98 1.21 -9.46
N SER A 28 4.00 2.04 -9.14
CA SER A 28 4.12 3.49 -9.25
C SER A 28 4.56 4.06 -7.91
N PHE A 29 5.45 5.06 -7.91
CA PHE A 29 5.85 5.74 -6.69
C PHE A 29 5.46 7.21 -6.71
N HIS A 30 4.85 7.71 -5.63
CA HIS A 30 4.52 9.12 -5.48
C HIS A 30 5.77 10.00 -5.54
N LEU A 31 6.84 9.56 -4.86
CA LEU A 31 8.15 10.20 -4.82
C LEU A 31 9.23 9.13 -5.06
N ALA A 32 10.32 9.50 -5.73
CA ALA A 32 11.45 8.59 -5.94
C ALA A 32 12.02 8.03 -4.62
N SER A 33 11.94 8.80 -3.53
CA SER A 33 12.37 8.36 -2.20
C SER A 33 11.51 7.22 -1.62
N TYR A 34 10.31 6.99 -2.13
CA TYR A 34 9.43 5.92 -1.63
C TYR A 34 9.83 4.55 -2.19
N ALA A 35 10.53 4.50 -3.33
CA ALA A 35 11.10 3.27 -3.86
C ALA A 35 12.03 2.58 -2.84
N GLN A 36 12.73 3.36 -2.01
CA GLN A 36 13.60 2.83 -0.95
C GLN A 36 12.83 2.06 0.13
N ARG A 37 11.51 2.28 0.26
CA ARG A 37 10.64 1.57 1.20
C ARG A 37 10.12 0.25 0.62
N TRP A 38 10.20 0.06 -0.70
CA TRP A 38 9.57 -1.07 -1.39
C TRP A 38 10.07 -2.42 -0.89
N GLY A 39 11.39 -2.57 -0.71
CA GLY A 39 11.96 -3.83 -0.23
C GLY A 39 11.50 -4.21 1.18
N ILE A 40 11.28 -3.23 2.05
CA ILE A 40 10.72 -3.44 3.39
C ILE A 40 9.27 -3.91 3.27
N ILE A 41 8.48 -3.26 2.42
CA ILE A 41 7.08 -3.62 2.20
C ILE A 41 6.98 -5.03 1.61
N CYS A 42 7.77 -5.38 0.58
CA CYS A 42 7.80 -6.71 -0.04
C CYS A 42 8.03 -7.85 0.96
N LYS A 43 8.92 -7.63 1.94
CA LYS A 43 9.23 -8.62 2.98
C LYS A 43 8.16 -8.73 4.06
N ARG A 44 7.25 -7.76 4.18
CA ARG A 44 6.16 -7.84 5.17
C ARG A 44 5.11 -8.85 4.74
N ARG A 45 4.63 -9.61 5.71
CA ARG A 45 3.46 -10.49 5.57
C ARG A 45 2.19 -9.66 5.77
N PHE A 46 1.20 -9.89 4.92
CA PHE A 46 -0.15 -9.41 5.12
C PHE A 46 -0.99 -10.50 5.76
N SER A 47 -1.73 -10.11 6.79
CA SER A 47 -2.85 -10.91 7.27
C SER A 47 -4.10 -10.27 6.70
N LEU A 48 -4.93 -11.04 6.00
CA LEU A 48 -6.29 -10.63 5.72
C LEU A 48 -6.99 -10.50 7.07
N GLU A 49 -7.41 -9.29 7.40
CA GLU A 49 -8.28 -9.09 8.55
C GLU A 49 -9.59 -9.82 8.27
N ARG A 50 -10.10 -10.55 9.27
CA ARG A 50 -11.34 -11.29 9.10
C ARG A 50 -12.48 -10.29 9.05
N GLU A 51 -13.33 -10.43 8.04
CA GLU A 51 -14.65 -9.80 8.06
C GLU A 51 -15.44 -10.21 9.29
N LEU A 52 -16.42 -9.38 9.66
CA LEU A 52 -17.33 -9.70 10.74
C LEU A 52 -17.99 -11.06 10.50
N GLY A 53 -18.06 -11.90 11.53
CA GLY A 53 -18.83 -13.14 11.44
C GLY A 53 -20.33 -12.86 11.32
N LYS A 54 -21.09 -13.81 10.75
CA LYS A 54 -22.56 -13.70 10.65
C LYS A 54 -23.21 -13.50 12.01
N ASP A 55 -22.65 -14.10 13.05
CA ASP A 55 -23.05 -13.95 14.45
C ASP A 55 -22.94 -12.49 14.95
N ILE A 56 -21.91 -11.75 14.52
CA ILE A 56 -21.74 -10.35 14.89
C ILE A 56 -22.76 -9.47 14.14
N LEU A 57 -23.13 -9.84 12.91
CA LEU A 57 -24.15 -9.13 12.13
C LEU A 57 -25.57 -9.26 12.70
N GLU A 58 -25.80 -10.26 13.55
CA GLU A 58 -27.06 -10.44 14.28
C GLU A 58 -27.13 -9.56 15.54
N CYS A 59 -26.01 -9.00 15.99
CA CYS A 59 -25.96 -8.11 17.15
C CYS A 59 -26.38 -6.68 16.76
N GLU A 60 -27.63 -6.32 17.02
CA GLU A 60 -28.22 -5.03 16.66
C GLU A 60 -27.44 -3.83 17.24
N ASP A 61 -27.00 -3.91 18.50
CA ASP A 61 -26.22 -2.85 19.14
C ASP A 61 -24.89 -2.60 18.41
N ILE A 62 -24.15 -3.67 18.07
CA ILE A 62 -22.88 -3.55 17.36
C ILE A 62 -23.11 -3.05 15.93
N VAL A 63 -24.08 -3.62 15.22
CA VAL A 63 -24.37 -3.26 13.82
C VAL A 63 -24.88 -1.82 13.72
N SER A 64 -25.69 -1.35 14.67
CA SER A 64 -26.18 0.03 14.69
C SER A 64 -25.03 1.03 14.86
N LEU A 65 -24.06 0.76 15.74
CA LEU A 65 -22.86 1.57 15.90
C LEU A 65 -22.00 1.60 14.64
N ILE A 66 -21.79 0.45 14.00
CA ILE A 66 -21.00 0.35 12.76
C ILE A 66 -21.69 1.08 11.60
N LYS A 67 -23.02 0.97 11.49
CA LYS A 67 -23.83 1.71 10.51
C LYS A 67 -23.76 3.22 10.76
N ALA A 68 -23.88 3.65 12.02
CA ALA A 68 -23.76 5.06 12.39
C ALA A 68 -22.38 5.64 12.06
N ALA A 69 -21.32 4.83 12.18
CA ALA A 69 -19.97 5.20 11.75
C ALA A 69 -19.77 5.15 10.23
N GLY A 70 -20.74 4.63 9.47
CA GLY A 70 -20.61 4.40 8.03
C GLY A 70 -19.49 3.42 7.71
N LEU A 71 -19.38 2.29 8.42
CA LEU A 71 -18.30 1.32 8.20
C LEU A 71 -18.80 -0.05 7.75
N ILE A 72 -20.12 -0.25 7.64
CA ILE A 72 -20.70 -1.58 7.40
C ILE A 72 -20.18 -2.23 6.11
N LYS A 73 -19.94 -1.43 5.06
CA LYS A 73 -19.42 -1.90 3.78
C LYS A 73 -17.93 -2.23 3.80
N THR A 74 -17.18 -1.72 4.77
CA THR A 74 -15.73 -1.94 4.88
C THR A 74 -15.36 -3.07 5.83
N VAL A 75 -16.33 -3.67 6.53
CA VAL A 75 -16.09 -4.71 7.54
C VAL A 75 -16.84 -6.02 7.27
N TRP A 76 -17.65 -6.06 6.20
CA TRP A 76 -18.43 -7.23 5.79
C TRP A 76 -18.67 -7.26 4.28
N GLY A 77 -18.63 -8.47 3.71
CA GLY A 77 -18.89 -8.71 2.29
C GLY A 77 -17.77 -8.19 1.40
N LEU A 78 -16.51 -8.33 1.84
CA LEU A 78 -15.35 -7.91 1.07
C LEU A 78 -14.92 -9.04 0.15
N ASP A 79 -14.49 -8.68 -1.06
CA ASP A 79 -13.87 -9.64 -1.97
C ASP A 79 -12.36 -9.76 -1.71
N SER A 80 -11.74 -10.72 -2.38
CA SER A 80 -10.28 -10.87 -2.38
C SER A 80 -9.59 -9.57 -2.82
N CYS A 81 -8.57 -9.14 -2.07
CA CYS A 81 -7.76 -7.99 -2.44
C CYS A 81 -6.57 -8.38 -3.34
N TYR A 82 -6.16 -7.47 -4.22
CA TYR A 82 -4.94 -7.66 -5.01
C TYR A 82 -3.72 -7.24 -4.19
N GLU A 83 -2.99 -8.21 -3.64
CA GLU A 83 -1.92 -7.98 -2.67
C GLU A 83 -0.84 -7.00 -3.16
N LYS A 84 -0.45 -7.07 -4.44
CA LYS A 84 0.52 -6.12 -5.02
C LYS A 84 -0.01 -4.68 -5.00
N LEU A 85 -1.31 -4.47 -5.22
CA LEU A 85 -1.93 -3.15 -5.16
C LEU A 85 -1.97 -2.63 -3.72
N VAL A 86 -2.23 -3.50 -2.75
CA VAL A 86 -2.15 -3.14 -1.32
C VAL A 86 -0.72 -2.72 -0.95
N ARG A 87 0.29 -3.45 -1.44
CA ARG A 87 1.70 -3.09 -1.26
C ARG A 87 2.02 -1.73 -1.88
N GLU A 88 1.57 -1.49 -3.11
CA GLU A 88 1.72 -0.21 -3.81
C GLU A 88 1.00 0.94 -3.08
N PHE A 89 -0.18 0.70 -2.54
CA PHE A 89 -0.89 1.66 -1.71
C PHE A 89 -0.07 2.04 -0.48
N ILE A 90 0.38 1.04 0.29
CA ILE A 90 1.06 1.25 1.57
C ILE A 90 2.41 1.95 1.39
N VAL A 91 3.19 1.57 0.38
CA VAL A 91 4.49 2.21 0.13
C VAL A 91 4.33 3.70 -0.21
N ASN A 92 3.18 4.07 -0.78
CA ASN A 92 2.87 5.42 -1.24
C ASN A 92 2.11 6.30 -0.24
N ILE A 93 1.85 5.84 0.97
CA ILE A 93 1.22 6.67 2.00
C ILE A 93 2.14 7.87 2.30
N PRO A 94 1.68 9.12 2.05
CA PRO A 94 2.51 10.29 2.24
C PRO A 94 2.61 10.71 3.70
N VAL A 95 3.69 11.44 4.01
CA VAL A 95 3.80 12.11 5.32
C VAL A 95 2.74 13.20 5.39
N GLY A 96 1.90 13.16 6.44
CA GLY A 96 0.77 14.08 6.60
C GLY A 96 -0.53 13.60 5.95
N CYS A 97 -0.62 12.34 5.52
CA CYS A 97 -1.86 11.72 5.06
C CYS A 97 -3.01 11.80 6.09
N ASP A 98 -2.65 11.87 7.37
CA ASP A 98 -3.54 11.93 8.53
C ASP A 98 -3.77 13.36 9.06
N ASN A 99 -3.16 14.36 8.43
CA ASN A 99 -3.25 15.76 8.86
C ASN A 99 -4.19 16.56 7.95
N PRO A 100 -5.37 17.02 8.41
CA PRO A 100 -6.33 17.80 7.61
C PRO A 100 -5.78 19.10 7.02
N LEU A 101 -4.69 19.65 7.57
CA LEU A 101 -4.03 20.86 7.05
C LEU A 101 -2.99 20.56 5.97
N SER A 102 -2.67 19.28 5.74
CA SER A 102 -1.76 18.84 4.70
C SER A 102 -2.45 18.80 3.35
N LYS A 103 -1.75 19.20 2.29
CA LYS A 103 -2.20 18.98 0.90
C LYS A 103 -2.31 17.49 0.53
N GLU A 104 -1.62 16.64 1.30
CA GLU A 104 -1.58 15.19 1.15
C GLU A 104 -2.64 14.47 2.01
N PHE A 105 -3.48 15.22 2.72
CA PHE A 105 -4.53 14.65 3.56
C PHE A 105 -5.40 13.70 2.75
N GLN A 106 -5.53 12.46 3.22
CA GLN A 106 -6.38 11.44 2.61
C GLN A 106 -6.08 11.20 1.12
N LYS A 107 -4.81 11.32 0.71
CA LYS A 107 -4.36 11.06 -0.67
C LYS A 107 -3.30 9.98 -0.71
N VAL A 108 -3.34 9.19 -1.78
CA VAL A 108 -2.32 8.18 -2.08
C VAL A 108 -2.06 8.15 -3.58
N PHE A 109 -0.86 7.78 -3.97
CA PHE A 109 -0.51 7.57 -5.37
C PHE A 109 -0.47 6.07 -5.68
N VAL A 110 -1.29 5.62 -6.62
CA VAL A 110 -1.43 4.20 -6.98
C VAL A 110 -1.74 4.11 -8.47
N ARG A 111 -1.07 3.20 -9.20
CA ARG A 111 -1.29 2.97 -10.65
C ARG A 111 -1.19 4.25 -11.48
N GLY A 112 -0.20 5.07 -11.19
CA GLY A 112 0.06 6.34 -11.87
C GLY A 112 -0.93 7.46 -11.54
N LYS A 113 -1.90 7.24 -10.64
CA LYS A 113 -2.95 8.21 -10.30
C LYS A 113 -2.85 8.61 -8.83
N CYS A 114 -3.04 9.91 -8.56
CA CYS A 114 -3.27 10.39 -7.21
C CYS A 114 -4.77 10.26 -6.92
N VAL A 115 -5.13 9.46 -5.92
CA VAL A 115 -6.51 9.21 -5.53
C VAL A 115 -6.76 9.69 -4.11
N GLU A 116 -7.93 10.25 -3.89
CA GLU A 116 -8.43 10.57 -2.57
C GLU A 116 -9.11 9.34 -1.97
N PHE A 117 -8.90 9.11 -0.68
CA PHE A 117 -9.51 8.01 0.04
C PHE A 117 -10.01 8.48 1.40
N SER A 118 -11.27 8.18 1.68
CA SER A 118 -11.90 8.43 2.98
C SER A 118 -12.99 7.38 3.18
N PRO A 119 -13.46 7.15 4.42
CA PRO A 119 -14.58 6.25 4.65
C PRO A 119 -15.78 6.58 3.73
N SER A 120 -16.13 7.86 3.59
CA SER A 120 -17.22 8.31 2.72
C SER A 120 -16.99 8.00 1.23
N ILE A 121 -15.77 8.21 0.72
CA ILE A 121 -15.42 7.92 -0.68
C ILE A 121 -15.50 6.40 -0.93
N ILE A 122 -14.94 5.62 -0.01
CA ILE A 122 -14.91 4.14 -0.11
C ILE A 122 -16.34 3.59 -0.07
N ASN A 123 -17.17 4.04 0.87
CA ASN A 123 -18.56 3.60 0.97
C ASN A 123 -19.35 3.93 -0.30
N LYS A 124 -19.20 5.15 -0.83
CA LYS A 124 -19.89 5.54 -2.06
C LYS A 124 -19.53 4.62 -3.22
N ALA A 125 -18.25 4.25 -3.36
CA ALA A 125 -17.80 3.31 -4.38
C ALA A 125 -18.37 1.90 -4.18
N LEU A 126 -18.41 1.42 -2.93
CA LEU A 126 -18.96 0.10 -2.59
C LEU A 126 -20.51 0.04 -2.68
N GLU A 127 -21.20 1.17 -2.65
CA GLU A 127 -22.65 1.27 -2.84
C GLU A 127 -23.06 1.25 -4.32
N ASN A 128 -22.16 1.63 -5.24
CA ASN A 128 -22.46 1.75 -6.67
C ASN A 128 -21.35 1.09 -7.53
N PRO A 129 -21.33 -0.26 -7.63
CA PRO A 129 -20.29 -0.97 -8.38
C PRO A 129 -20.32 -0.72 -9.90
N ASP A 130 -21.40 -0.13 -10.43
CA ASP A 130 -21.61 0.14 -11.86
C ASP A 130 -21.19 1.57 -12.30
N GLU A 131 -20.73 2.43 -11.38
CA GLU A 131 -20.16 3.73 -11.77
C GLU A 131 -18.79 3.47 -12.41
N PRO A 132 -18.48 3.97 -13.62
CA PRO A 132 -17.19 3.71 -14.27
C PRO A 132 -16.07 4.28 -13.41
N HIS A 133 -15.47 3.41 -12.60
CA HIS A 133 -14.26 3.70 -11.86
C HIS A 133 -13.15 3.98 -12.87
N PRO A 134 -12.21 4.89 -12.56
CA PRO A 134 -11.11 5.16 -13.47
C PRO A 134 -10.46 3.83 -13.84
N ASP A 135 -10.44 3.46 -15.12
CA ASP A 135 -9.84 2.22 -15.58
C ASP A 135 -8.46 2.09 -14.93
N ILE A 136 -8.37 1.22 -13.94
CA ILE A 136 -7.11 0.72 -13.42
C ILE A 136 -6.85 -0.44 -14.35
N GLU A 137 -6.22 -0.16 -15.50
CA GLU A 137 -5.75 -1.20 -16.41
C GLU A 137 -4.75 -2.08 -15.65
N VAL A 138 -5.27 -3.12 -15.01
CA VAL A 138 -4.48 -4.22 -14.51
C VAL A 138 -5.16 -5.45 -15.07
N SER A 139 -4.72 -5.83 -16.27
CA SER A 139 -5.08 -7.09 -16.86
C SER A 139 -3.82 -7.91 -17.06
N ASP A 140 -3.58 -8.85 -16.13
CA ASP A 140 -2.57 -9.91 -16.29
C ASP A 140 -2.77 -10.68 -17.62
N HIS A 141 -4.00 -10.66 -18.15
CA HIS A 141 -4.35 -11.25 -19.45
C HIS A 141 -3.74 -10.50 -20.66
N VAL A 142 -3.43 -9.20 -20.57
CA VAL A 142 -2.70 -8.47 -21.62
C VAL A 142 -1.21 -8.87 -21.62
N VAL A 143 -0.64 -9.10 -20.43
CA VAL A 143 0.73 -9.59 -20.28
C VAL A 143 0.88 -10.99 -20.87
N CYS A 144 -0.05 -11.91 -20.56
CA CYS A 144 -0.05 -13.27 -21.12
C CYS A 144 -0.23 -13.28 -22.65
N LYS A 145 -1.09 -12.42 -23.22
CA LYS A 145 -1.23 -12.32 -24.68
C LYS A 145 0.04 -11.85 -25.38
N THR A 146 0.80 -10.94 -24.76
CA THR A 146 2.04 -10.41 -25.33
C THR A 146 3.19 -11.42 -25.27
N ILE A 147 3.24 -12.27 -24.23
CA ILE A 147 4.31 -13.28 -24.06
C ILE A 147 4.05 -14.55 -24.88
N THR A 148 2.79 -14.91 -25.14
CA THR A 148 2.43 -16.13 -25.89
C THR A 148 2.30 -15.89 -27.41
N ALA A 149 2.46 -14.65 -27.87
CA ALA A 149 2.45 -14.28 -29.27
C ALA A 149 3.85 -14.36 -29.90
N ASN A 150 4.52 -15.51 -29.76
CA ASN A 150 5.73 -15.88 -30.48
C ASN A 150 5.62 -17.31 -31.01
#